data_AF-L2GPT2-F1
#
_entry.id   AF-L2GPT2-F1
#
_cell.length_a   1.000
_cell.length_b   1.000
_cell.length_c   1.000
_cell.angle_alpha   90.00
_cell.angle_beta   90.00
_cell.angle_gamma   90.00
#
_symmetry.space_group_name_H-M   'P 1'
#
loop_
_entity.id
_entity.type
_entity.pdbx_description
1 polymer ?
#
loop_
_entity_poly.entity_id
_entity_poly.type
_entity_poly.pdbx_seq_one_letter_code
_entity_poly.pdbx_strand_id
1 'polypeptide(L)'
;MQKNRGHLFSFLRQDAQMQSLHDKVSKELLESLEKFLDDKIELDDLLIAQEREDLACRYESWDMMKKELKESIFQLAERLFRAVNECEREIKTLEKLNESKSIECDLEEVSSHAQLLSRNRAPPVGFEHSNWYLGPYPAAHMIEMLREGAEEKKQDS
;
A
#
# COMPACT_ATOMS: atom_id res chain seq x y z
N MET A 1 -44.43 24.08 -13.66
CA MET A 1 -44.01 22.96 -14.53
C MET A 1 -43.13 23.37 -15.74
N GLN A 2 -42.38 24.47 -15.68
CA GLN A 2 -41.52 24.90 -16.81
C GLN A 2 -40.02 24.56 -16.66
N LYS A 3 -39.53 24.23 -15.45
CA LYS A 3 -38.10 23.96 -15.21
C LYS A 3 -37.60 22.61 -15.76
N ASN A 4 -38.47 21.61 -15.94
CA ASN A 4 -38.04 20.27 -16.38
C ASN A 4 -37.82 20.14 -17.89
N ARG A 5 -38.35 21.05 -18.72
CA ARG A 5 -38.17 20.98 -20.18
C ARG A 5 -36.75 21.34 -20.61
N GLY A 6 -36.11 22.32 -19.96
CA GLY A 6 -34.74 22.73 -20.27
C GLY A 6 -33.70 21.62 -20.06
N HIS A 7 -33.84 20.85 -18.98
CA HIS A 7 -32.94 19.72 -18.69
C HIS A 7 -33.08 18.54 -19.65
N LEU A 8 -34.30 18.26 -20.12
CA LEU A 8 -34.54 17.20 -21.11
C LEU A 8 -33.91 17.55 -22.47
N PHE A 9 -34.00 18.81 -22.90
CA PHE A 9 -33.37 19.25 -24.15
C PHE A 9 -31.84 19.29 -24.08
N SER A 10 -31.24 19.59 -22.92
CA SER A 10 -29.78 19.50 -22.76
C SER A 10 -29.30 18.05 -22.78
N PHE A 11 -30.05 17.13 -22.17
CA PHE A 11 -29.71 15.71 -22.12
C PHE A 11 -29.78 15.07 -23.53
N LEU A 12 -30.88 15.30 -24.26
CA LEU A 12 -31.06 14.81 -25.63
C LEU A 12 -29.99 15.36 -26.60
N ARG A 13 -29.54 16.60 -26.38
CA ARG A 13 -28.47 17.22 -27.17
C ARG A 13 -27.11 16.57 -26.88
N GLN A 14 -26.87 16.21 -25.62
CA GLN A 14 -25.64 15.55 -25.19
C GLN A 14 -25.58 14.12 -25.75
N ASP A 15 -26.69 13.38 -25.72
CA ASP A 15 -26.76 12.03 -26.31
C ASP A 15 -26.51 12.05 -27.82
N ALA A 16 -27.10 12.99 -28.55
CA ALA A 16 -26.85 13.15 -29.99
C ALA A 16 -25.38 13.50 -30.30
N GLN A 17 -24.73 14.29 -29.44
CA GLN A 17 -23.31 14.57 -29.56
C GLN A 17 -22.45 13.34 -29.27
N MET A 18 -22.82 12.54 -28.28
CA MET A 18 -22.11 11.31 -27.92
C MET A 18 -22.26 10.22 -28.98
N GLN A 19 -23.44 10.07 -29.59
CA GLN A 19 -23.63 9.21 -30.75
C GLN A 19 -22.74 9.64 -31.91
N SER A 20 -22.67 10.95 -32.20
CA SER A 20 -21.79 11.47 -33.24
C SER A 20 -20.29 11.27 -32.95
N LEU A 21 -19.91 11.15 -31.68
CA LEU A 21 -18.55 10.87 -31.25
C LEU A 21 -18.25 9.38 -31.38
N HIS A 22 -19.16 8.52 -30.92
CA HIS A 22 -19.06 7.07 -31.05
C HIS A 22 -18.93 6.65 -32.51
N ASP A 23 -19.72 7.24 -33.41
CA ASP A 23 -19.63 6.99 -34.86
C ASP A 23 -18.26 7.35 -35.45
N LYS A 24 -17.63 8.42 -34.94
CA LYS A 24 -16.30 8.85 -35.40
C LYS A 24 -15.22 7.90 -34.92
N VAL A 25 -15.24 7.57 -33.63
CA VAL A 25 -14.25 6.67 -33.03
C VAL A 25 -14.37 5.26 -33.62
N SER A 26 -15.60 4.80 -33.89
CA SER A 26 -15.84 3.53 -34.58
C SER A 26 -15.25 3.50 -35.99
N LYS A 27 -15.34 4.60 -36.74
CA LYS A 27 -14.69 4.72 -38.06
C LYS A 27 -13.17 4.71 -37.96
N GLU A 28 -12.62 5.42 -36.98
CA GLU A 28 -11.17 5.42 -36.73
C GLU A 28 -10.66 4.02 -36.35
N LEU A 29 -11.43 3.25 -35.58
CA LEU A 29 -11.11 1.85 -35.25
C LEU A 29 -11.13 0.97 -36.50
N LEU A 30 -12.13 1.11 -37.37
CA LEU A 30 -12.19 0.37 -38.63
C LEU A 30 -11.01 0.71 -39.55
N GLU A 31 -10.66 1.98 -39.70
CA GLU A 31 -9.48 2.41 -40.46
C GLU A 31 -8.17 1.87 -39.85
N SER A 32 -8.10 1.75 -38.53
CA SER A 32 -6.93 1.19 -37.84
C SER A 32 -6.85 -0.32 -38.05
N LEU A 33 -7.96 -1.04 -38.03
CA LEU A 33 -8.03 -2.46 -38.37
C LEU A 33 -7.58 -2.72 -39.81
N GLU A 34 -8.03 -1.90 -40.77
CA GLU A 34 -7.59 -2.00 -42.17
C GLU A 34 -6.07 -1.78 -42.29
N LYS A 35 -5.53 -0.78 -41.60
CA LYS A 35 -4.07 -0.52 -41.58
C LYS A 35 -3.29 -1.64 -40.90
N PHE A 36 -3.84 -2.28 -39.88
CA PHE A 36 -3.20 -3.41 -39.20
C PHE A 36 -3.14 -4.63 -40.12
N LEU A 37 -4.21 -4.92 -40.87
CA LEU A 37 -4.22 -5.98 -41.88
C LEU A 37 -3.21 -5.75 -43.00
N ASP A 38 -2.88 -4.49 -43.28
CA ASP A 38 -1.87 -4.08 -44.25
C ASP A 38 -0.44 -4.00 -43.65
N ASP A 39 -0.21 -4.44 -42.40
CA ASP A 39 1.06 -4.33 -41.65
C ASP A 39 1.59 -2.87 -41.54
N LYS A 40 0.70 -1.87 -41.57
CA LYS A 40 1.06 -0.44 -41.51
C LYS A 40 1.09 0.14 -40.10
N ILE A 41 0.54 -0.57 -39.10
CA ILE A 41 0.52 -0.17 -37.69
C ILE A 41 0.87 -1.35 -36.80
N GLU A 42 1.37 -1.07 -35.60
CA GLU A 42 1.70 -2.09 -34.60
C GLU A 42 0.45 -2.49 -33.80
N LEU A 43 0.52 -3.65 -33.13
CA LEU A 43 -0.57 -4.15 -32.29
C LEU A 43 -0.94 -3.16 -31.18
N ASP A 44 0.04 -2.48 -30.60
CA ASP A 44 -0.17 -1.51 -29.52
C ASP A 44 -1.02 -0.31 -29.99
N ASP A 45 -0.80 0.16 -31.22
CA ASP A 45 -1.60 1.24 -31.81
C ASP A 45 -3.06 0.82 -32.04
N LEU A 46 -3.26 -0.44 -32.43
CA LEU A 46 -4.61 -1.01 -32.60
C LEU A 46 -5.33 -1.14 -31.25
N LEU A 47 -4.62 -1.58 -30.20
CA LEU A 47 -5.17 -1.65 -28.85
C LEU A 47 -5.59 -0.27 -28.34
N ILE A 48 -4.78 0.77 -28.58
CA ILE A 48 -5.15 2.16 -28.24
C ILE A 48 -6.43 2.59 -28.97
N ALA A 49 -6.57 2.26 -30.26
CA ALA A 49 -7.77 2.57 -31.02
C ALA A 49 -9.00 1.85 -30.46
N GLN A 50 -8.84 0.59 -30.05
CA GLN A 50 -9.90 -0.20 -29.41
C GLN A 50 -10.30 0.38 -28.06
N GLU A 51 -9.34 0.71 -27.19
CA GLU A 51 -9.61 1.30 -25.88
C GLU A 51 -10.38 2.63 -26.00
N ARG A 52 -10.09 3.43 -27.03
CA ARG A 52 -10.83 4.67 -27.32
C ARG A 52 -12.29 4.40 -27.66
N GLU A 53 -12.57 3.36 -28.44
CA GLU A 53 -13.94 2.96 -28.80
C GLU A 53 -14.69 2.45 -27.58
N ASP A 54 -14.06 1.56 -26.79
CA ASP A 54 -14.61 1.04 -25.55
C ASP A 54 -14.98 2.18 -24.57
N LEU A 55 -14.11 3.19 -24.46
CA LEU A 55 -14.37 4.39 -23.66
C LEU A 55 -15.53 5.20 -24.23
N ALA A 56 -15.59 5.42 -25.54
CA ALA A 56 -16.69 6.15 -26.19
C ALA A 56 -18.04 5.45 -26.01
N CYS A 57 -18.06 4.11 -26.07
CA CYS A 57 -19.28 3.32 -25.87
C CYS A 57 -19.79 3.41 -24.42
N ARG A 58 -18.91 3.62 -23.43
CA ARG A 58 -19.24 3.69 -22.00
C ARG A 58 -19.37 5.12 -21.48
N TYR A 59 -19.78 6.07 -22.32
CA TYR A 59 -19.82 7.50 -21.98
C TYR A 59 -20.63 7.84 -20.73
N GLU A 60 -21.71 7.10 -20.47
CA GLU A 60 -22.56 7.28 -19.29
C GLU A 60 -21.80 7.09 -17.96
N SER A 61 -20.72 6.30 -18.01
CA SER A 61 -19.88 5.99 -16.84
C SER A 61 -18.67 6.93 -16.69
N TRP A 62 -18.46 7.88 -17.60
CA TRP A 62 -17.27 8.76 -17.58
C TRP A 62 -17.15 9.57 -16.30
N ASP A 63 -18.25 10.06 -15.74
CA ASP A 63 -18.21 10.82 -14.50
C ASP A 63 -17.79 9.96 -13.30
N MET A 64 -18.17 8.68 -13.31
CA MET A 64 -17.76 7.71 -12.30
C MET A 64 -16.27 7.38 -12.46
N MET A 65 -15.83 7.02 -13.67
CA MET A 65 -14.42 6.77 -13.98
C MET A 65 -13.54 7.96 -13.61
N LYS A 66 -14.00 9.19 -13.87
CA LYS A 66 -13.27 10.42 -13.52
C LYS A 66 -13.13 10.59 -12.00
N LYS A 67 -14.12 10.18 -11.21
CA LYS A 67 -14.02 10.20 -9.75
C LYS A 67 -13.05 9.14 -9.25
N GLU A 68 -13.16 7.91 -9.77
CA GLU A 68 -12.27 6.80 -9.42
C GLU A 68 -10.81 7.13 -9.76
N LEU A 69 -10.54 7.70 -10.94
CA LEU A 69 -9.21 8.13 -11.35
C LEU A 69 -8.67 9.23 -10.42
N LYS A 70 -9.49 10.20 -10.03
CA LYS A 70 -9.07 11.22 -9.06
C LYS A 70 -8.69 10.60 -7.73
N GLU A 71 -9.51 9.69 -7.21
CA GLU A 71 -9.24 8.99 -5.96
C GLU A 71 -7.95 8.17 -6.05
N SER A 72 -7.75 7.45 -7.14
CA SER A 72 -6.52 6.71 -7.42
C SER A 72 -5.29 7.63 -7.43
N ILE A 73 -5.39 8.81 -8.07
CA ILE A 73 -4.30 9.80 -8.07
C ILE A 73 -4.00 10.28 -6.66
N PHE A 74 -5.03 10.57 -5.85
CA PHE A 74 -4.82 10.98 -4.46
C PHE A 74 -4.15 9.88 -3.62
N GLN A 75 -4.57 8.62 -3.77
CA GLN A 75 -3.95 7.50 -3.07
C GLN A 75 -2.48 7.31 -3.48
N LEU A 76 -2.17 7.46 -4.77
CA LEU A 76 -0.79 7.42 -5.26
C LEU A 76 0.05 8.56 -4.70
N ALA A 77 -0.48 9.78 -4.69
CA ALA A 77 0.19 10.94 -4.12
C ALA A 77 0.47 10.76 -2.62
N GLU A 78 -0.48 10.21 -1.87
CA GLU A 78 -0.30 9.90 -0.46
C GLU A 78 0.79 8.84 -0.23
N ARG A 79 0.77 7.75 -1.01
CA ARG A 79 1.82 6.71 -0.94
C ARG A 79 3.20 7.27 -1.23
N LEU A 80 3.31 8.09 -2.28
CA LEU A 80 4.56 8.73 -2.64
C LEU A 80 5.04 9.67 -1.52
N PHE A 81 4.15 10.47 -0.94
CA PHE A 81 4.47 11.34 0.19
C PHE A 81 4.97 10.55 1.41
N ARG A 82 4.33 9.43 1.75
CA ARG A 82 4.78 8.54 2.84
C ARG A 82 6.17 7.96 2.55
N ALA A 83 6.40 7.45 1.35
CA ALA A 83 7.69 6.90 0.95
C ALA A 83 8.80 7.97 1.00
N VAL A 84 8.53 9.20 0.56
CA VAL A 84 9.49 10.31 0.66
C VAL A 84 9.83 10.60 2.12
N ASN A 85 8.83 10.66 3.01
CA ASN A 85 9.07 10.86 4.44
C ASN A 85 9.88 9.73 5.08
N GLU A 86 9.68 8.49 4.65
CA GLU A 86 10.48 7.34 5.10
C GLU A 86 11.94 7.50 4.66
N CYS A 87 12.18 7.80 3.39
CA CYS A 87 13.53 8.09 2.88
C CYS A 87 14.21 9.24 3.65
N GLU A 88 13.49 10.33 3.94
CA GLU A 88 14.03 11.44 4.72
C GLU A 88 14.40 11.04 6.15
N ARG A 89 13.61 10.17 6.78
CA ARG A 89 13.93 9.63 8.12
C ARG A 89 15.19 8.79 8.05
N GLU A 90 15.30 7.89 7.08
CA GLU A 90 16.49 7.06 6.90
C GLU A 90 17.74 7.91 6.65
N ILE A 91 17.66 8.92 5.78
CA ILE A 91 18.76 9.87 5.54
C ILE A 91 19.19 10.53 6.85
N LYS A 92 18.25 11.06 7.64
CA LYS A 92 18.55 11.67 8.95
C LYS A 92 19.20 10.69 9.92
N THR A 93 18.78 9.41 9.92
CA THR A 93 19.43 8.40 10.76
C THR A 93 20.87 8.11 10.31
N LEU A 94 21.11 8.03 9.01
CA LEU A 94 22.45 7.85 8.44
C LEU A 94 23.35 9.06 8.71
N GLU A 95 22.83 10.28 8.60
CA GLU A 95 23.55 11.51 8.96
C GLU A 95 23.95 11.51 10.44
N LYS A 96 23.02 11.18 11.35
CA LYS A 96 23.30 11.07 12.78
C LYS A 96 24.38 10.03 13.11
N LEU A 97 24.34 8.88 12.43
CA LEU A 97 25.36 7.83 12.54
C LEU A 97 26.73 8.33 12.06
N ASN A 98 26.77 9.03 10.93
CA ASN A 98 28.01 9.54 10.35
C ASN A 98 28.65 10.65 11.21
N GLU A 99 27.82 11.45 11.89
CA GLU A 99 28.27 12.49 12.83
C GLU A 99 28.65 11.95 14.22
N SER A 100 28.67 10.63 14.44
CA SER A 100 28.94 9.99 15.75
C SER A 100 28.02 10.52 16.86
N LYS A 101 26.82 11.00 16.52
CA LYS A 101 25.84 11.49 17.48
C LYS A 101 25.07 10.33 18.06
N SER A 102 24.82 10.39 19.37
CA SER A 102 23.99 9.41 20.08
C SER A 102 22.61 9.37 19.45
N ILE A 103 22.22 8.21 18.94
CA ILE A 103 20.85 7.95 18.52
C ILE A 103 20.01 7.92 19.79
N GLU A 104 19.05 8.83 19.91
CA GLU A 104 17.94 8.69 20.86
C GLU A 104 17.16 7.44 20.45
N CYS A 105 17.41 6.36 21.18
CA CYS A 105 16.71 5.10 21.02
C CYS A 105 15.70 5.02 22.16
N ASP A 106 14.43 4.78 21.81
CA ASP A 106 13.42 4.53 22.83
C ASP A 106 13.73 3.19 23.50
N LEU A 107 14.30 3.27 24.70
CA LEU A 107 14.70 2.09 25.47
C LEU A 107 13.47 1.26 25.86
N GLU A 108 12.29 1.86 26.01
CA GLU A 108 11.06 1.12 26.33
C GLU A 108 10.64 0.26 25.14
N GLU A 109 10.60 0.82 23.93
CA GLU A 109 10.23 0.08 22.72
C GLU A 109 11.21 -1.09 22.47
N VAL A 110 12.52 -0.83 22.56
CA VAL A 110 13.55 -1.85 22.39
C VAL A 110 13.43 -2.95 23.45
N SER A 111 13.16 -2.59 24.71
CA SER A 111 12.99 -3.57 25.78
C SER A 111 11.76 -4.46 25.56
N SER A 112 10.64 -3.86 25.12
CA SER A 112 9.40 -4.58 24.86
C SER A 112 9.55 -5.57 23.69
N HIS A 113 10.26 -5.15 22.64
CA HIS A 113 10.52 -6.00 21.48
C HIS A 113 11.50 -7.14 21.80
N ALA A 114 12.54 -6.85 22.60
CA ALA A 114 13.48 -7.87 23.08
C ALA A 114 12.78 -8.92 23.95
N GLN A 115 11.83 -8.51 24.80
CA GLN A 115 11.02 -9.44 25.60
C GLN A 115 10.13 -10.33 24.71
N LEU A 116 9.51 -9.78 23.67
CA LEU A 116 8.72 -10.56 22.71
C LEU A 116 9.57 -11.60 21.97
N LEU A 117 10.76 -11.22 21.50
CA LEU A 117 11.71 -12.12 20.85
C LEU A 117 12.22 -13.22 21.80
N SER A 118 12.48 -12.86 23.06
CA SER A 118 12.92 -13.77 24.12
C SER A 118 11.89 -14.87 24.39
N ARG A 119 10.60 -14.53 24.44
CA ARG A 119 9.49 -15.49 24.64
C ARG A 119 9.32 -16.48 23.49
N ASN A 120 9.71 -16.09 22.28
CA ASN A 120 9.56 -16.90 21.07
C ASN A 120 10.79 -17.76 20.77
N ARG A 121 11.89 -17.60 21.52
CA ARG A 121 13.10 -18.40 21.30
C ARG A 121 12.95 -19.74 21.99
N ALA A 122 12.93 -20.81 21.20
CA ALA A 122 12.90 -22.17 21.73
C ALA A 122 14.07 -22.40 22.69
N PRO A 123 13.84 -23.07 23.84
CA PRO A 123 14.92 -23.46 24.73
C PRO A 123 15.93 -24.35 24.00
N PRO A 124 17.23 -24.22 24.30
CA PRO A 124 18.25 -25.08 23.73
C PRO A 124 18.00 -26.54 24.12
N VAL A 125 18.41 -27.46 23.25
CA VAL A 125 18.24 -28.91 23.44
C VAL A 125 18.78 -29.34 24.81
N GLY A 126 17.95 -30.06 25.57
CA GLY A 126 18.25 -30.47 26.96
C GLY A 126 17.68 -29.55 28.06
N PHE A 127 17.16 -28.38 27.69
CA PHE A 127 16.47 -27.45 28.60
C PHE A 127 14.97 -27.28 28.30
N GLU A 128 14.43 -28.10 27.40
CA GLU A 128 13.05 -28.02 26.89
C GLU A 128 11.97 -28.12 27.99
N HIS A 129 12.29 -28.78 29.10
CA HIS A 129 11.41 -28.94 30.27
C HIS A 129 12.02 -28.37 31.55
N SER A 130 13.08 -27.57 31.42
CA SER A 130 13.78 -27.00 32.57
C SER A 130 13.13 -25.68 32.97
N ASN A 131 12.58 -25.63 34.18
CA ASN A 131 12.15 -24.38 34.82
C ASN A 131 13.32 -23.41 35.09
N TRP A 132 14.57 -23.85 34.86
CA TRP A 132 15.79 -23.07 35.09
C TRP A 132 16.29 -22.36 33.83
N TYR A 133 15.71 -22.64 32.66
CA TYR A 133 16.10 -21.92 31.45
C TYR A 133 15.41 -20.56 31.41
N LEU A 134 16.22 -19.53 31.58
CA LEU A 134 15.85 -18.16 31.28
C LEU A 134 16.29 -17.83 29.86
N GLY A 135 15.37 -17.27 29.06
CA GLY A 135 15.74 -16.66 27.79
C GLY A 135 16.80 -15.56 27.98
N PRO A 136 17.51 -15.16 26.92
CA PRO A 136 18.60 -14.19 26.99
C PRO A 136 18.20 -12.82 27.59
N TYR A 137 16.90 -12.50 27.57
CA TYR A 137 16.32 -11.37 28.30
C TYR A 137 15.14 -11.85 29.15
N PRO A 138 15.39 -12.26 30.40
CA PRO A 138 14.33 -12.69 31.29
C PRO A 138 13.56 -11.50 31.85
N ALA A 139 12.23 -11.63 31.97
CA ALA A 139 11.39 -10.68 32.67
C ALA A 139 11.71 -10.66 34.18
N ALA A 140 11.50 -9.51 34.83
CA ALA A 140 11.86 -9.28 36.23
C ALA A 140 11.32 -10.34 37.20
N HIS A 141 10.06 -10.76 37.05
CA HIS A 141 9.44 -11.79 37.88
C HIS A 141 10.15 -13.16 37.79
N MET A 142 10.78 -13.47 36.65
CA MET A 142 11.54 -14.73 36.49
C MET A 142 12.88 -14.68 37.23
N ILE A 143 13.46 -13.48 37.37
CA ILE A 143 14.67 -13.25 38.18
C ILE A 143 14.32 -13.32 39.67
N GLU A 144 13.17 -12.77 40.07
CA GLU A 144 12.67 -12.82 41.45
C GLU A 144 12.42 -14.26 41.91
N MET A 145 11.76 -15.11 41.10
CA MET A 145 11.56 -16.53 41.42
C MET A 145 12.88 -17.30 41.67
N LEU A 146 13.93 -17.01 40.90
CA LEU A 146 15.25 -17.62 41.12
C LEU A 146 15.91 -17.11 42.40
N ARG A 147 15.67 -15.86 42.75
CA ARG A 147 16.22 -15.24 43.96
C ARG A 147 15.57 -15.81 45.22
N GLU A 148 14.25 -15.95 45.23
CA GLU A 148 13.49 -16.55 46.33
C GLU A 148 13.92 -18.01 46.55
N GLY A 149 14.00 -18.82 45.49
CA GLY A 149 14.48 -20.21 45.60
C GLY A 149 15.95 -20.36 46.02
N ALA A 150 16.78 -19.32 45.83
CA ALA A 150 18.16 -19.29 46.30
C ALA A 150 18.27 -18.87 47.78
N GLU A 151 17.31 -18.08 48.28
CA GLU A 151 17.24 -17.69 49.69
C GLU A 151 16.66 -18.83 50.55
N GLU A 152 15.69 -19.61 50.05
CA GLU A 152 15.16 -20.80 50.72
C GLU A 152 16.24 -21.87 50.94
N LYS A 153 17.09 -22.13 49.94
CA LYS A 153 18.20 -23.10 50.06
C LYS A 153 19.27 -22.71 51.09
N LYS A 154 19.37 -21.44 51.46
CA LYS A 154 20.31 -20.96 52.49
C LYS A 154 19.75 -21.09 53.90
N GLN A 155 18.44 -21.27 54.07
CA GLN A 155 17.82 -21.49 55.39
C GLN A 155 17.80 -22.98 55.77
N ASP A 156 17.84 -23.88 54.77
CA ASP A 156 17.85 -25.34 54.98
C ASP A 156 19.27 -25.97 55.04
N SER A 157 20.33 -25.16 55.06
CA SER A 157 21.75 -25.58 55.21
C SER A 157 22.36 -25.06 56.51
#